data_AF-A0A961V0A7-F1
#
_entry.id   AF-A0A961V0A7-F1
#
_cell.length_a   1.000
_cell.length_b   1.000
_cell.length_c   1.000
_cell.angle_alpha   90.00
_cell.angle_beta   90.00
_cell.angle_gamma   90.00
#
_symmetry.space_group_name_H-M   'P 1'
#
loop_
_entity.id
_entity.type
_entity.pdbx_description
1 polymer ?
#
loop_
_entity_poly.entity_id
_entity_poly.type
_entity_poly.pdbx_seq_one_letter_code
_entity_poly.pdbx_strand_id
1 'polypeptide(L)'
;LPRRPLLLVLMLVFVAGNMLCALSTDYWLLMGARLVVAGSHGLFFGVAMIIATRLAPPGRQATAVSIVVSGITVANVLGAPAGAAIGYRFGWQTSFWAISALGIVATIVIALVIPRSPPEGDPRPASIWTEIRVLGRPPVFLSYAMITFGMTAFFVPFAFIVPILTEVTGIATETVPWLLFASGLGGVLGNLIGGRLGDWKPMPALVTIFCLDIVVYLASLAAVHDPLAMAIVFVLWALVGFSFAAPVQTRILKGAAEAPNLASTLISTAFNIGIAAGAWLGGVALTGGWGYAELPWISVGFLLAALVVAIVAWTIEARAGADHGKRQPAI
;
A
#
# COMPACT_ATOMS: atom_id res chain seq x y z
N LEU A 1 -4.66 23.95 -15.21
CA LEU A 1 -3.65 23.64 -16.25
C LEU A 1 -4.17 22.51 -17.14
N PRO A 2 -3.91 22.52 -18.46
CA PRO A 2 -4.13 21.36 -19.30
C PRO A 2 -3.35 20.15 -18.75
N ARG A 3 -3.91 18.95 -18.89
CA ARG A 3 -3.44 17.77 -18.13
C ARG A 3 -2.02 17.33 -18.47
N ARG A 4 -1.60 17.45 -19.74
CA ARG A 4 -0.23 17.13 -20.17
C ARG A 4 0.83 18.10 -19.60
N PRO A 5 0.70 19.43 -19.73
CA PRO A 5 1.58 20.39 -19.04
C PRO A 5 1.66 20.14 -17.53
N LEU A 6 0.53 19.87 -16.88
CA LEU A 6 0.51 19.55 -15.45
C LEU A 6 1.31 18.26 -15.17
N LEU A 7 1.09 17.18 -15.93
CA LEU A 7 1.83 15.92 -15.77
C LEU A 7 3.35 16.11 -15.93
N LEU A 8 3.79 16.90 -16.92
CA LEU A 8 5.20 17.20 -17.15
C LEU A 8 5.81 18.03 -16.03
N VAL A 9 5.11 19.06 -15.55
CA VAL A 9 5.56 19.87 -14.41
C VAL A 9 5.72 18.99 -13.16
N LEU A 10 4.76 18.10 -12.89
CA LEU A 10 4.83 17.19 -11.76
C LEU A 10 6.01 16.22 -11.86
N MET A 11 6.30 15.71 -13.06
CA MET A 11 7.47 14.87 -13.30
C MET A 11 8.79 15.64 -13.08
N LEU A 12 8.87 16.89 -13.53
CA LEU A 12 10.04 17.73 -13.30
C LEU A 12 10.24 18.04 -11.81
N VAL A 13 9.15 18.34 -11.08
CA VAL A 13 9.19 18.53 -9.62
C VAL A 13 9.62 17.24 -8.92
N PHE A 14 9.11 16.07 -9.35
CA PHE A 14 9.52 14.78 -8.82
C PHE A 14 11.02 14.53 -9.03
N VAL A 15 11.54 14.78 -10.23
CA VAL A 15 12.97 14.64 -10.54
C VAL A 15 13.80 15.60 -9.69
N ALA A 16 13.46 16.88 -9.67
CA ALA A 16 14.17 17.89 -8.89
C ALA A 16 14.17 17.57 -7.39
N GLY A 17 13.04 17.09 -6.86
CA GLY A 17 12.92 16.66 -5.47
C GLY A 17 13.80 15.45 -5.15
N ASN A 18 13.88 14.45 -6.04
CA ASN A 18 14.79 13.31 -5.85
C ASN A 18 16.26 13.71 -5.98
N MET A 19 16.60 14.63 -6.88
CA MET A 19 17.97 15.19 -6.94
C MET A 19 18.32 15.93 -5.65
N LEU A 20 17.37 16.67 -5.06
CA LEU A 20 17.55 17.33 -3.78
C LEU A 20 17.74 16.32 -2.62
N CYS A 21 17.02 15.20 -2.63
CA CYS A 21 17.27 14.08 -1.70
C CYS A 21 18.69 13.50 -1.89
N ALA A 22 19.17 13.37 -3.13
CA ALA A 22 20.50 12.85 -3.40
C ALA A 22 21.62 13.80 -2.95
N LEU A 23 21.35 15.12 -3.00
CA LEU A 23 22.28 16.17 -2.60
C LEU A 23 22.16 16.57 -1.13
N SER A 24 21.20 16.02 -0.38
CA SER A 24 20.93 16.47 0.98
C SER A 24 22.09 16.14 1.92
N THR A 25 22.55 17.14 2.66
CA THR A 25 23.64 17.02 3.65
C THR A 25 23.15 16.91 5.08
N ASP A 26 21.88 17.22 5.33
CA ASP A 26 21.26 17.16 6.65
C ASP A 26 19.84 16.59 6.57
N TYR A 27 19.33 16.18 7.73
CA TYR A 27 18.03 15.54 7.88
C TYR A 27 16.86 16.42 7.44
N TRP A 28 16.90 17.72 7.74
CA TRP A 28 15.78 18.62 7.48
C TRP A 28 15.65 18.93 5.99
N LEU A 29 16.78 19.10 5.30
CA LEU A 29 16.79 19.22 3.85
C LEU A 29 16.24 17.97 3.16
N LEU A 30 16.67 16.78 3.60
CA LEU A 30 16.14 15.51 3.10
C LEU A 30 14.63 15.40 3.33
N MET A 31 14.15 15.74 4.53
CA MET A 31 12.73 15.67 4.86
C MET A 31 11.90 16.65 4.04
N GLY A 32 12.37 17.89 3.88
CA GLY A 32 11.72 18.90 3.02
C GLY A 32 11.62 18.43 1.57
N ALA A 33 12.70 17.87 1.02
CA ALA A 33 12.71 17.28 -0.31
C ALA A 33 11.71 16.11 -0.43
N ARG A 34 11.64 15.23 0.59
CA ARG A 34 10.67 14.13 0.62
C ARG A 34 9.23 14.60 0.65
N LEU A 35 8.90 15.69 1.35
CA LEU A 35 7.56 16.28 1.35
C LEU A 35 7.17 16.77 -0.06
N VAL A 36 8.10 17.43 -0.76
CA VAL A 36 7.88 17.89 -2.15
C VAL A 36 7.66 16.69 -3.08
N VAL A 37 8.51 15.66 -2.98
CA VAL A 37 8.37 14.43 -3.77
C VAL A 37 7.02 13.75 -3.49
N ALA A 38 6.64 13.60 -2.22
CA ALA A 38 5.39 12.97 -1.82
C ALA A 38 4.16 13.73 -2.36
N GLY A 39 4.15 15.07 -2.25
CA GLY A 39 3.08 15.90 -2.80
C GLY A 39 2.96 15.79 -4.31
N SER A 40 4.10 15.79 -5.02
CA SER A 40 4.13 15.64 -6.48
C SER A 40 3.64 14.27 -6.94
N HIS A 41 3.98 13.21 -6.20
CA HIS A 41 3.62 11.83 -6.51
C HIS A 41 2.09 11.61 -6.46
N GLY A 42 1.44 12.07 -5.39
CA GLY A 42 -0.01 11.92 -5.25
C GLY A 42 -0.79 12.61 -6.36
N LEU A 43 -0.38 13.84 -6.72
CA LEU A 43 -1.03 14.58 -7.81
C LEU A 43 -0.72 13.98 -9.19
N PHE A 44 0.51 13.48 -9.40
CA PHE A 44 0.89 12.77 -10.62
C PHE A 44 -0.03 11.56 -10.86
N PHE A 45 -0.25 10.75 -9.83
CA PHE A 45 -1.04 9.54 -9.95
C PHE A 45 -2.50 9.83 -10.39
N GLY A 46 -3.13 10.84 -9.79
CA GLY A 46 -4.48 11.26 -10.17
C GLY A 46 -4.56 11.73 -11.63
N VAL A 47 -3.63 12.60 -12.05
CA VAL A 47 -3.59 13.11 -13.43
C VAL A 47 -3.27 11.99 -14.43
N ALA A 48 -2.37 11.07 -14.08
CA ALA A 48 -1.98 9.94 -14.93
C ALA A 48 -3.14 8.98 -15.17
N MET A 49 -3.91 8.62 -14.14
CA MET A 49 -5.10 7.75 -14.28
C MET A 49 -6.15 8.37 -15.21
N ILE A 50 -6.35 9.67 -15.07
CA ILE A 50 -7.27 10.42 -15.90
C ILE A 50 -6.80 10.46 -17.39
N ILE A 51 -5.51 10.60 -17.63
CA ILE A 51 -4.96 10.57 -19.00
C ILE A 51 -5.05 9.15 -19.57
N ALA A 52 -4.70 8.12 -18.79
CA ALA A 52 -4.75 6.72 -19.21
C ALA A 52 -6.17 6.31 -19.63
N THR A 53 -7.19 6.65 -18.84
CA THR A 53 -8.59 6.34 -19.16
C THR A 53 -9.11 7.09 -20.39
N ARG A 54 -8.62 8.29 -20.68
CA ARG A 54 -9.01 9.06 -21.87
C ARG A 54 -8.30 8.62 -23.15
N LEU A 55 -7.08 8.09 -23.06
CA LEU A 55 -6.35 7.53 -24.19
C LEU A 55 -6.81 6.10 -24.53
N ALA A 56 -7.47 5.42 -23.58
CA ALA A 56 -7.98 4.08 -23.78
C ALA A 56 -9.14 4.04 -24.80
N PRO A 57 -9.19 3.03 -25.68
CA PRO A 57 -10.38 2.78 -26.50
C PRO A 57 -11.65 2.60 -25.65
N PRO A 58 -12.84 2.91 -26.20
CA PRO A 58 -14.11 2.66 -25.52
C PRO A 58 -14.21 1.20 -25.01
N GLY A 59 -14.57 1.02 -23.74
CA GLY A 59 -14.67 -0.28 -23.09
C GLY A 59 -13.35 -0.85 -22.55
N ARG A 60 -12.20 -0.16 -22.76
CA ARG A 60 -10.87 -0.61 -22.28
C ARG A 60 -10.26 0.31 -21.21
N GLN A 61 -11.04 1.24 -20.66
CA GLN A 61 -10.57 2.18 -19.63
C GLN A 61 -10.06 1.44 -18.38
N ALA A 62 -10.77 0.39 -17.95
CA ALA A 62 -10.34 -0.45 -16.82
C ALA A 62 -8.99 -1.15 -17.09
N THR A 63 -8.75 -1.61 -18.32
CA THR A 63 -7.47 -2.19 -18.74
C THR A 63 -6.35 -1.15 -18.71
N ALA A 64 -6.61 0.09 -19.16
CA ALA A 64 -5.61 1.14 -19.08
C ALA A 64 -5.24 1.48 -17.63
N VAL A 65 -6.24 1.56 -16.74
CA VAL A 65 -6.01 1.73 -15.30
C VAL A 65 -5.21 0.56 -14.74
N SER A 66 -5.57 -0.68 -15.06
CA SER A 66 -4.86 -1.86 -14.56
C SER A 66 -3.41 -1.92 -15.01
N ILE A 67 -3.09 -1.47 -16.24
CA ILE A 67 -1.71 -1.38 -16.72
C ILE A 67 -0.90 -0.37 -15.89
N VAL A 68 -1.47 0.81 -15.60
CA VAL A 68 -0.80 1.82 -14.76
C VAL A 68 -0.59 1.28 -13.34
N VAL A 69 -1.60 0.66 -12.74
CA VAL A 69 -1.50 0.05 -11.40
C VAL A 69 -0.49 -1.10 -11.37
N SER A 70 -0.38 -1.89 -12.45
CA SER A 70 0.61 -2.96 -12.56
C SER A 70 2.04 -2.43 -12.47
N GLY A 71 2.27 -1.19 -12.88
CA GLY A 71 3.55 -0.50 -12.68
C GLY A 71 3.94 -0.39 -11.20
N ILE A 72 2.98 -0.17 -10.29
CA ILE A 72 3.24 -0.15 -8.83
C ILE A 72 3.69 -1.54 -8.36
N THR A 73 3.04 -2.60 -8.84
CA THR A 73 3.42 -3.97 -8.50
C THR A 73 4.85 -4.27 -8.93
N VAL A 74 5.21 -3.94 -10.17
CA VAL A 74 6.58 -4.11 -10.68
C VAL A 74 7.57 -3.26 -9.88
N ALA A 75 7.22 -2.01 -9.55
CA ALA A 75 8.07 -1.13 -8.76
C ALA A 75 8.31 -1.66 -7.33
N ASN A 76 7.32 -2.25 -6.67
CA ASN A 76 7.49 -2.84 -5.34
C ASN A 76 8.34 -4.12 -5.39
N VAL A 77 8.11 -4.98 -6.38
CA VAL A 77 8.83 -6.27 -6.49
C VAL A 77 10.27 -6.07 -6.94
N LEU A 78 10.52 -5.18 -7.91
CA LEU A 78 11.86 -4.99 -8.48
C LEU A 78 12.55 -3.74 -7.96
N GLY A 79 11.81 -2.63 -7.85
CA GLY A 79 12.37 -1.32 -7.53
C GLY A 79 12.91 -1.22 -6.11
N ALA A 80 12.18 -1.71 -5.10
CA ALA A 80 12.65 -1.68 -3.72
C ALA A 80 13.92 -2.53 -3.50
N PRO A 81 14.00 -3.79 -3.96
CA PRO A 81 15.24 -4.57 -3.92
C PRO A 81 16.40 -3.95 -4.71
N ALA A 82 16.13 -3.44 -5.93
CA ALA A 82 17.16 -2.79 -6.73
C ALA A 82 17.69 -1.53 -6.04
N GLY A 83 16.79 -0.70 -5.47
CA GLY A 83 17.15 0.48 -4.70
C GLY A 83 17.96 0.15 -3.44
N ALA A 84 17.60 -0.93 -2.75
CA ALA A 84 18.36 -1.44 -1.61
C ALA A 84 19.76 -1.95 -2.03
N ALA A 85 19.86 -2.69 -3.13
CA ALA A 85 21.12 -3.20 -3.66
C ALA A 85 22.06 -2.06 -4.10
N ILE A 86 21.52 -1.05 -4.79
CA ILE A 86 22.26 0.16 -5.18
C ILE A 86 22.73 0.90 -3.93
N GLY A 87 21.83 1.14 -2.98
CA GLY A 87 22.13 1.85 -1.73
C GLY A 87 23.19 1.14 -0.88
N TYR A 88 23.13 -0.19 -0.82
CA TYR A 88 24.12 -1.01 -0.13
C TYR A 88 25.52 -0.88 -0.75
N ARG A 89 25.64 -0.89 -2.08
CA ARG A 89 26.95 -0.93 -2.76
C ARG A 89 27.57 0.44 -3.01
N PHE A 90 26.74 1.47 -3.22
CA PHE A 90 27.21 2.79 -3.66
C PHE A 90 26.72 3.94 -2.76
N GLY A 91 26.03 3.62 -1.66
CA GLY A 91 25.44 4.62 -0.76
C GLY A 91 24.02 5.00 -1.17
N TRP A 92 23.16 5.27 -0.19
CA TRP A 92 21.73 5.51 -0.38
C TRP A 92 21.39 6.70 -1.31
N GLN A 93 22.28 7.70 -1.40
CA GLN A 93 22.12 8.85 -2.30
C GLN A 93 22.09 8.41 -3.77
N THR A 94 22.81 7.35 -4.13
CA THR A 94 22.86 6.85 -5.52
C THR A 94 21.53 6.26 -5.96
N SER A 95 20.73 5.72 -5.05
CA SER A 95 19.36 5.28 -5.35
C SER A 95 18.47 6.46 -5.76
N PHE A 96 18.63 7.63 -5.13
CA PHE A 96 17.92 8.85 -5.53
C PHE A 96 18.38 9.40 -6.89
N TRP A 97 19.69 9.30 -7.19
CA TRP A 97 20.20 9.63 -8.52
C TRP A 97 19.64 8.71 -9.61
N ALA A 98 19.59 7.40 -9.34
CA ALA A 98 19.00 6.42 -10.27
C ALA A 98 17.51 6.70 -10.52
N ILE A 99 16.74 7.00 -9.47
CA ILE A 99 15.32 7.38 -9.58
C ILE A 99 15.18 8.69 -10.39
N SER A 100 16.06 9.67 -10.17
CA SER A 100 16.05 10.93 -10.92
C SER A 100 16.32 10.70 -12.41
N ALA A 101 17.29 9.86 -12.76
CA ALA A 101 17.58 9.50 -14.14
C ALA A 101 16.39 8.79 -14.82
N LEU A 102 15.77 7.82 -14.13
CA LEU A 102 14.55 7.17 -14.62
C LEU A 102 13.39 8.16 -14.77
N GLY A 103 13.25 9.10 -13.84
CA GLY A 103 12.26 10.18 -13.92
C GLY A 103 12.47 11.08 -15.13
N ILE A 104 13.72 11.42 -15.48
CA ILE A 104 14.05 12.19 -16.70
C ILE A 104 13.65 11.40 -17.95
N VAL A 105 14.02 10.12 -18.02
CA VAL A 105 13.66 9.25 -19.15
C VAL A 105 12.13 9.16 -19.29
N ALA A 106 11.41 8.94 -18.19
CA ALA A 106 9.95 8.90 -18.18
C ALA A 106 9.34 10.25 -18.60
N THR A 107 9.93 11.37 -18.18
CA THR A 107 9.49 12.73 -18.58
C THR A 107 9.62 12.92 -20.10
N ILE A 108 10.74 12.49 -20.68
CA ILE A 108 10.98 12.56 -22.13
C ILE A 108 9.95 11.70 -22.87
N VAL A 109 9.74 10.45 -22.44
CA VAL A 109 8.75 9.54 -23.03
C VAL A 109 7.34 10.16 -22.98
N ILE A 110 6.93 10.68 -21.83
CA ILE A 110 5.64 11.36 -21.66
C ILE A 110 5.52 12.57 -22.60
N ALA A 111 6.58 13.37 -22.72
CA ALA A 111 6.59 14.55 -23.58
C ALA A 111 6.45 14.17 -25.06
N LEU A 112 7.04 13.05 -25.50
CA LEU A 112 7.00 12.61 -26.89
C LEU A 112 5.70 11.87 -27.24
N VAL A 113 5.16 11.06 -26.32
CA VAL A 113 4.07 10.12 -26.61
C VAL A 113 2.68 10.69 -26.28
N ILE A 114 2.54 11.53 -25.24
CA ILE A 114 1.22 12.03 -24.82
C ILE A 114 0.79 13.22 -25.71
N PRO A 115 -0.39 13.17 -26.38
CA PRO A 115 -0.90 14.24 -27.25
C PRO A 115 -1.22 15.58 -26.54
N ARG A 116 -1.33 16.67 -27.32
CA ARG A 116 -1.40 18.06 -26.80
C ARG A 116 -2.81 18.58 -26.36
N SER A 117 -3.98 18.02 -26.78
CA SER A 117 -5.40 18.13 -26.24
C SER A 117 -6.53 18.18 -27.33
N PRO A 118 -7.87 17.96 -27.07
CA PRO A 118 -8.62 17.20 -26.02
C PRO A 118 -9.73 16.22 -26.54
N PRO A 119 -10.42 15.43 -25.67
CA PRO A 119 -11.87 15.66 -25.51
C PRO A 119 -12.21 16.18 -24.13
N GLU A 120 -12.88 17.33 -24.10
CA GLU A 120 -13.56 17.89 -22.94
C GLU A 120 -14.77 17.03 -22.56
N GLY A 121 -15.14 17.11 -21.30
CA GLY A 121 -16.07 16.21 -20.65
C GLY A 121 -15.70 16.26 -19.20
N ASP A 122 -16.10 17.36 -18.57
CA ASP A 122 -16.06 17.50 -17.12
C ASP A 122 -17.14 16.55 -16.59
N PRO A 123 -16.79 15.42 -15.93
CA PRO A 123 -17.79 14.73 -15.15
C PRO A 123 -18.12 15.72 -14.03
N ARG A 124 -19.35 16.25 -14.02
CA ARG A 124 -19.86 17.07 -12.92
C ARG A 124 -19.36 16.44 -11.61
N PRO A 125 -18.62 17.16 -10.76
CA PRO A 125 -18.23 16.60 -9.47
C PRO A 125 -19.52 16.19 -8.77
N ALA A 126 -19.64 14.90 -8.48
CA ALA A 126 -20.73 14.43 -7.64
C ALA A 126 -20.67 15.23 -6.33
N SER A 127 -21.84 15.51 -5.75
CA SER A 127 -21.90 16.24 -4.48
C SER A 127 -21.02 15.53 -3.44
N ILE A 128 -19.91 16.18 -3.05
CA ILE A 128 -18.93 15.68 -2.08
C ILE A 128 -19.63 15.19 -0.81
N TRP A 129 -20.70 15.86 -0.40
CA TRP A 129 -21.52 15.50 0.76
C TRP A 129 -22.25 14.17 0.62
N THR A 130 -22.74 13.85 -0.59
CA THR A 130 -23.37 12.55 -0.87
C THR A 130 -22.34 11.43 -0.82
N GLU A 131 -21.14 11.67 -1.35
CA GLU A 131 -20.06 10.69 -1.32
C GLU A 131 -19.53 10.45 0.12
N ILE A 132 -19.38 11.51 0.93
CA ILE A 132 -18.97 11.40 2.35
C ILE A 132 -19.97 10.56 3.15
N ARG A 133 -21.28 10.73 2.92
CA ARG A 133 -22.32 10.00 3.67
C ARG A 133 -22.29 8.49 3.41
N VAL A 134 -21.98 8.06 2.18
CA VAL A 134 -21.89 6.64 1.80
C VAL A 134 -20.72 5.95 2.52
N LEU A 135 -19.63 6.68 2.77
CA LEU A 135 -18.44 6.14 3.44
C LEU A 135 -18.61 5.96 4.95
N GLY A 136 -19.49 6.74 5.57
CA GLY A 136 -19.84 6.59 6.98
C GLY A 136 -20.67 5.34 7.30
N ARG A 137 -21.08 4.56 6.29
CA ARG A 137 -21.79 3.29 6.51
C ARG A 137 -20.89 2.32 7.28
N PRO A 138 -21.37 1.71 8.39
CA PRO A 138 -20.54 0.86 9.23
C PRO A 138 -19.74 -0.23 8.46
N PRO A 139 -20.32 -0.96 7.49
CA PRO A 139 -19.57 -1.98 6.74
C PRO A 139 -18.38 -1.41 5.95
N VAL A 140 -18.50 -0.19 5.42
CA VAL A 140 -17.49 0.50 4.62
C VAL A 140 -16.42 1.09 5.53
N PHE A 141 -16.83 1.80 6.58
CA PHE A 141 -15.91 2.38 7.56
C PHE A 141 -15.04 1.32 8.26
N LEU A 142 -15.65 0.23 8.73
CA LEU A 142 -14.91 -0.88 9.36
C LEU A 142 -13.92 -1.53 8.39
N SER A 143 -14.21 -1.54 7.09
CA SER A 143 -13.28 -2.04 6.09
C SER A 143 -12.07 -1.11 5.91
N TYR A 144 -12.25 0.21 5.92
CA TYR A 144 -11.11 1.14 5.96
C TYR A 144 -10.28 0.97 7.23
N ALA A 145 -10.92 0.76 8.38
CA ALA A 145 -10.21 0.48 9.63
C ALA A 145 -9.38 -0.81 9.55
N MET A 146 -9.90 -1.88 8.93
CA MET A 146 -9.12 -3.11 8.67
C MET A 146 -7.88 -2.83 7.81
N ILE A 147 -8.01 -2.00 6.76
CA ILE A 147 -6.86 -1.59 5.94
C ILE A 147 -5.83 -0.86 6.80
N THR A 148 -6.25 0.16 7.52
CA THR A 148 -5.36 0.97 8.34
C THR A 148 -4.64 0.10 9.36
N PHE A 149 -5.34 -0.73 10.13
CA PHE A 149 -4.73 -1.59 11.13
C PHE A 149 -3.83 -2.67 10.54
N GLY A 150 -4.24 -3.35 9.46
CA GLY A 150 -3.40 -4.34 8.79
C GLY A 150 -2.12 -3.74 8.22
N MET A 151 -2.21 -2.56 7.60
CA MET A 151 -1.03 -1.85 7.08
C MET A 151 -0.15 -1.26 8.19
N THR A 152 -0.74 -0.75 9.28
CA THR A 152 0.04 -0.36 10.46
C THR A 152 0.82 -1.55 10.98
N ALA A 153 0.17 -2.70 11.19
CA ALA A 153 0.86 -3.90 11.64
C ALA A 153 2.02 -4.27 10.73
N PHE A 154 1.81 -4.28 9.41
CA PHE A 154 2.86 -4.53 8.42
C PHE A 154 4.03 -3.57 8.55
N PHE A 155 3.77 -2.27 8.60
CA PHE A 155 4.82 -1.27 8.49
C PHE A 155 5.58 -0.97 9.79
N VAL A 156 5.10 -1.38 10.97
CA VAL A 156 5.82 -1.16 12.24
C VAL A 156 7.23 -1.78 12.19
N PRO A 157 7.40 -3.12 12.07
CA PRO A 157 8.74 -3.71 11.92
C PRO A 157 9.28 -3.60 10.49
N PHE A 158 8.44 -3.59 9.44
CA PHE A 158 8.95 -3.54 8.06
C PHE A 158 9.73 -2.25 7.75
N ALA A 159 9.36 -1.11 8.34
CA ALA A 159 10.11 0.14 8.20
C ALA A 159 11.56 0.04 8.71
N PHE A 160 11.83 -0.92 9.61
CA PHE A 160 13.13 -1.19 10.22
C PHE A 160 13.62 -2.60 9.87
N ILE A 161 13.18 -3.16 8.73
CA ILE A 161 13.49 -4.55 8.39
C ILE A 161 14.99 -4.78 8.19
N VAL A 162 15.72 -3.82 7.62
CA VAL A 162 17.16 -3.95 7.39
C VAL A 162 17.92 -4.15 8.71
N PRO A 163 17.78 -3.28 9.73
CA PRO A 163 18.43 -3.52 11.02
C PRO A 163 17.88 -4.75 11.75
N ILE A 164 16.60 -5.10 11.63
CA ILE A 164 16.08 -6.37 12.17
C ILE A 164 16.84 -7.56 11.59
N LEU A 165 16.94 -7.65 10.25
CA LEU A 165 17.60 -8.78 9.60
C LEU A 165 19.12 -8.79 9.85
N THR A 166 19.77 -7.62 9.87
CA THR A 166 21.24 -7.54 9.92
C THR A 166 21.79 -7.45 11.35
N GLU A 167 21.24 -6.58 12.18
CA GLU A 167 21.77 -6.31 13.53
C GLU A 167 21.22 -7.28 14.58
N VAL A 168 19.96 -7.72 14.45
CA VAL A 168 19.36 -8.66 15.41
C VAL A 168 19.53 -10.10 14.96
N THR A 169 19.10 -10.41 13.74
CA THR A 169 19.10 -11.78 13.23
C THR A 169 20.49 -12.23 12.74
N GLY A 170 21.36 -11.31 12.34
CA GLY A 170 22.69 -11.64 11.83
C GLY A 170 22.71 -12.14 10.38
N ILE A 171 21.67 -11.84 9.60
CA ILE A 171 21.66 -12.10 8.16
C ILE A 171 22.65 -11.15 7.48
N ALA A 172 23.50 -11.72 6.62
CA ALA A 172 24.48 -10.95 5.87
C ALA A 172 23.81 -9.89 4.98
N THR A 173 24.33 -8.65 5.00
CA THR A 173 23.68 -7.48 4.37
C THR A 173 23.49 -7.66 2.86
N GLU A 174 24.39 -8.38 2.19
CA GLU A 174 24.30 -8.74 0.77
C GLU A 174 23.09 -9.62 0.42
N THR A 175 22.51 -10.31 1.41
CA THR A 175 21.34 -11.18 1.24
C THR A 175 20.03 -10.40 1.35
N VAL A 176 20.05 -9.22 1.97
CA VAL A 176 18.84 -8.42 2.23
C VAL A 176 18.08 -8.05 0.95
N PRO A 177 18.71 -7.58 -0.14
CA PRO A 177 17.98 -7.30 -1.39
C PRO A 177 17.26 -8.54 -1.94
N TRP A 178 17.86 -9.73 -1.84
CA TRP A 178 17.23 -10.98 -2.28
C TRP A 178 16.03 -11.37 -1.43
N LEU A 179 16.11 -11.15 -0.12
CA LEU A 179 14.98 -11.36 0.78
C LEU A 179 13.85 -10.36 0.52
N LEU A 180 14.17 -9.09 0.26
CA LEU A 180 13.16 -8.09 -0.14
C LEU A 180 12.50 -8.47 -1.47
N PHE A 181 13.25 -9.01 -2.41
CA PHE A 181 12.71 -9.52 -3.67
C PHE A 181 11.78 -10.72 -3.46
N ALA A 182 12.21 -11.72 -2.68
CA ALA A 182 11.40 -12.88 -2.33
C ALA A 182 10.13 -12.49 -1.56
N SER A 183 10.25 -11.55 -0.63
CA SER A 183 9.12 -10.95 0.11
C SER A 183 8.17 -10.21 -0.83
N GLY A 184 8.68 -9.44 -1.79
CA GLY A 184 7.86 -8.81 -2.84
C GLY A 184 7.06 -9.82 -3.66
N LEU A 185 7.68 -10.93 -4.08
CA LEU A 185 6.98 -12.04 -4.74
C LEU A 185 5.93 -12.68 -3.82
N GLY A 186 6.26 -12.87 -2.55
CA GLY A 186 5.33 -13.30 -1.51
C GLY A 186 4.10 -12.40 -1.46
N GLY A 187 4.29 -11.08 -1.41
CA GLY A 187 3.19 -10.11 -1.40
C GLY A 187 2.29 -10.18 -2.64
N VAL A 188 2.87 -10.38 -3.83
CA VAL A 188 2.09 -10.60 -5.07
C VAL A 188 1.25 -11.86 -4.98
N LEU A 189 1.86 -12.99 -4.60
CA LEU A 189 1.15 -14.26 -4.43
C LEU A 189 0.07 -14.17 -3.37
N GLY A 190 0.37 -13.52 -2.25
CA GLY A 190 -0.56 -13.22 -1.17
C GLY A 190 -1.79 -12.48 -1.67
N ASN A 191 -1.61 -11.36 -2.37
CA ASN A 191 -2.72 -10.59 -2.91
C ASN A 191 -3.58 -11.41 -3.90
N LEU A 192 -2.98 -12.27 -4.72
CA LEU A 192 -3.71 -13.17 -5.63
C LEU A 192 -4.53 -14.23 -4.88
N ILE A 193 -3.93 -14.86 -3.86
CA ILE A 193 -4.60 -15.83 -2.99
C ILE A 193 -5.76 -15.14 -2.25
N GLY A 194 -5.48 -13.96 -1.70
CA GLY A 194 -6.45 -13.07 -1.08
C GLY A 194 -7.64 -12.80 -1.98
N GLY A 195 -7.41 -12.40 -3.23
CA GLY A 195 -8.48 -12.16 -4.20
C GLY A 195 -9.40 -13.37 -4.37
N ARG A 196 -8.83 -14.58 -4.56
CA ARG A 196 -9.60 -15.82 -4.68
C ARG A 196 -10.40 -16.15 -3.42
N LEU A 197 -9.80 -15.96 -2.23
CA LEU A 197 -10.49 -16.18 -0.95
C LEU A 197 -11.62 -15.16 -0.74
N GLY A 198 -11.41 -13.92 -1.17
CA GLY A 198 -12.38 -12.83 -1.12
C GLY A 198 -13.59 -13.06 -2.02
N ASP A 199 -13.39 -13.64 -3.20
CA ASP A 199 -14.48 -14.03 -4.12
C ASP A 199 -15.30 -15.20 -3.57
N TRP A 200 -14.68 -16.10 -2.81
CA TRP A 200 -15.39 -17.22 -2.18
C TRP A 200 -16.21 -16.79 -0.97
N LYS A 201 -15.55 -16.34 0.10
CA LYS A 201 -16.18 -15.96 1.37
C LYS A 201 -15.37 -14.84 2.04
N PRO A 202 -15.70 -13.55 1.80
CA PRO A 202 -14.83 -12.44 2.17
C PRO A 202 -14.60 -12.30 3.68
N MET A 203 -15.65 -12.42 4.50
CA MET A 203 -15.50 -12.26 5.96
C MET A 203 -14.76 -13.43 6.63
N PRO A 204 -15.11 -14.70 6.37
CA PRO A 204 -14.30 -15.84 6.82
C PRO A 204 -12.85 -15.74 6.35
N ALA A 205 -12.60 -15.37 5.09
CA ALA A 205 -11.26 -15.19 4.56
C ALA A 205 -10.48 -14.13 5.35
N LEU A 206 -11.06 -12.95 5.59
CA LEU A 206 -10.40 -11.88 6.34
C LEU A 206 -10.05 -12.27 7.77
N VAL A 207 -10.99 -12.94 8.47
CA VAL A 207 -10.73 -13.44 9.83
C VAL A 207 -9.60 -14.47 9.82
N THR A 208 -9.63 -15.43 8.89
CA THR A 208 -8.56 -16.43 8.77
C THR A 208 -7.21 -15.80 8.44
N ILE A 209 -7.18 -14.83 7.52
CA ILE A 209 -5.95 -14.12 7.15
C ILE A 209 -5.37 -13.38 8.34
N PHE A 210 -6.17 -12.60 9.09
CA PHE A 210 -5.67 -11.90 10.28
C PHE A 210 -5.22 -12.85 11.38
N CYS A 211 -5.92 -13.96 11.61
CA CYS A 211 -5.47 -14.99 12.55
C CYS A 211 -4.12 -15.60 12.13
N LEU A 212 -3.97 -15.93 10.84
CA LEU A 212 -2.73 -16.47 10.30
C LEU A 212 -1.59 -15.45 10.39
N ASP A 213 -1.87 -14.18 10.12
CA ASP A 213 -0.87 -13.12 10.20
C ASP A 213 -0.37 -12.97 11.65
N ILE A 214 -1.26 -13.00 12.64
CA ILE A 214 -0.87 -13.02 14.07
C ILE A 214 0.09 -14.18 14.34
N VAL A 215 -0.20 -15.38 13.85
CA VAL A 215 0.68 -16.55 14.02
C VAL A 215 2.04 -16.32 13.35
N VAL A 216 2.08 -15.72 12.17
CA VAL A 216 3.34 -15.40 11.47
C VAL A 216 4.19 -14.40 12.26
N TYR A 217 3.59 -13.36 12.83
CA TYR A 217 4.33 -12.41 13.67
C TYR A 217 4.78 -13.02 15.00
N LEU A 218 3.98 -13.88 15.63
CA LEU A 218 4.40 -14.63 16.81
C LEU A 218 5.56 -15.58 16.47
N ALA A 219 5.52 -16.22 15.31
CA ALA A 219 6.63 -17.04 14.81
C ALA A 219 7.89 -16.19 14.54
N SER A 220 7.74 -14.94 14.07
CA SER A 220 8.87 -14.03 13.85
C SER A 220 9.62 -13.72 15.15
N LEU A 221 8.91 -13.57 16.27
CA LEU A 221 9.51 -13.34 17.58
C LEU A 221 10.36 -14.55 18.03
N ALA A 222 9.89 -15.76 17.75
CA ALA A 222 10.65 -16.99 18.05
C ALA A 222 11.84 -17.19 17.09
N ALA A 223 11.67 -16.79 15.82
CA ALA A 223 12.66 -16.97 14.76
C ALA A 223 13.74 -15.88 14.72
N VAL A 224 13.57 -14.77 15.46
CA VAL A 224 14.37 -13.55 15.28
C VAL A 224 15.89 -13.73 15.44
N HIS A 225 16.34 -14.77 16.16
CA HIS A 225 17.77 -15.10 16.36
C HIS A 225 18.26 -16.27 15.49
N ASP A 226 17.42 -16.83 14.62
CA ASP A 226 17.79 -17.86 13.65
C ASP A 226 17.67 -17.28 12.22
N PRO A 227 18.81 -17.06 11.52
CA PRO A 227 18.82 -16.51 10.17
C PRO A 227 17.93 -17.24 9.16
N LEU A 228 17.90 -18.57 9.20
CA LEU A 228 17.13 -19.36 8.24
C LEU A 228 15.64 -19.27 8.57
N ALA A 229 15.29 -19.45 9.84
CA ALA A 229 13.90 -19.35 10.28
C ALA A 229 13.33 -17.96 10.01
N MET A 230 14.08 -16.90 10.32
CA MET A 230 13.64 -15.53 10.09
C MET A 230 13.50 -15.20 8.60
N ALA A 231 14.39 -15.69 7.74
CA ALA A 231 14.27 -15.53 6.30
C ALA A 231 12.96 -16.17 5.76
N ILE A 232 12.61 -17.36 6.23
CA ILE A 232 11.37 -18.06 5.86
C ILE A 232 10.15 -17.26 6.37
N VAL A 233 10.16 -16.88 7.64
CA VAL A 233 9.07 -16.12 8.26
C VAL A 233 8.89 -14.77 7.58
N PHE A 234 9.95 -14.09 7.17
CA PHE A 234 9.87 -12.80 6.47
C PHE A 234 9.17 -12.91 5.11
N VAL A 235 9.39 -14.00 4.37
CA VAL A 235 8.66 -14.25 3.10
C VAL A 235 7.19 -14.56 3.38
N LEU A 236 6.90 -15.37 4.41
CA LEU A 236 5.53 -15.67 4.84
C LEU A 236 4.79 -14.42 5.32
N TRP A 237 5.49 -13.50 5.96
CA TRP A 237 4.94 -12.25 6.44
C TRP A 237 4.42 -11.40 5.27
N ALA A 238 5.15 -11.24 4.18
CA ALA A 238 4.60 -10.57 3.00
C ALA A 238 3.48 -11.37 2.31
N LEU A 239 3.60 -12.69 2.22
CA LEU A 239 2.55 -13.54 1.66
C LEU A 239 1.22 -13.37 2.41
N VAL A 240 1.23 -13.50 3.74
CA VAL A 240 0.00 -13.43 4.54
C VAL A 240 -0.45 -11.98 4.72
N GLY A 241 0.48 -11.06 5.02
CA GLY A 241 0.20 -9.65 5.28
C GLY A 241 -0.37 -8.87 4.09
N PHE A 242 -0.15 -9.32 2.85
CA PHE A 242 -0.81 -8.72 1.67
C PHE A 242 -2.08 -9.45 1.23
N SER A 243 -2.40 -10.62 1.81
CA SER A 243 -3.57 -11.41 1.42
C SER A 243 -4.91 -10.75 1.76
N PHE A 244 -4.96 -9.85 2.75
CA PHE A 244 -6.21 -9.20 3.13
C PHE A 244 -6.61 -8.07 2.18
N ALA A 245 -5.68 -7.54 1.37
CA ALA A 245 -5.88 -6.32 0.59
C ALA A 245 -7.06 -6.45 -0.38
N ALA A 246 -7.03 -7.45 -1.26
CA ALA A 246 -8.08 -7.65 -2.26
C ALA A 246 -9.48 -7.91 -1.64
N PRO A 247 -9.68 -8.80 -0.65
CA PRO A 247 -10.98 -8.98 -0.01
C PRO A 247 -11.55 -7.71 0.62
N VAL A 248 -10.74 -6.92 1.33
CA VAL A 248 -11.21 -5.67 1.95
C VAL A 248 -11.55 -4.62 0.88
N GLN A 249 -10.73 -4.49 -0.17
CA GLN A 249 -11.01 -3.55 -1.26
C GLN A 249 -12.33 -3.88 -1.98
N THR A 250 -12.56 -5.14 -2.32
CA THR A 250 -13.81 -5.59 -2.96
C THR A 250 -15.01 -5.33 -2.06
N ARG A 251 -14.87 -5.52 -0.75
CA ARG A 251 -15.91 -5.25 0.24
C ARG A 251 -16.27 -3.75 0.30
N ILE A 252 -15.27 -2.87 0.27
CA ILE A 252 -15.49 -1.41 0.23
C ILE A 252 -16.22 -1.00 -1.05
N LEU A 253 -15.76 -1.47 -2.21
CA LEU A 253 -16.35 -1.10 -3.50
C LEU A 253 -17.80 -1.60 -3.63
N LYS A 254 -18.11 -2.80 -3.12
CA LYS A 254 -19.49 -3.31 -3.05
C LYS A 254 -20.36 -2.48 -2.09
N GLY A 255 -19.84 -2.14 -0.91
CA GLY A 255 -20.58 -1.37 0.10
C GLY A 255 -20.77 0.12 -0.24
N ALA A 256 -19.93 0.66 -1.13
CA ALA A 256 -19.93 2.05 -1.56
C ALA A 256 -20.25 2.21 -3.05
N ALA A 257 -21.09 1.34 -3.62
CA ALA A 257 -21.50 1.39 -5.02
C ALA A 257 -22.12 2.75 -5.45
N GLU A 258 -22.68 3.49 -4.50
CA GLU A 258 -23.24 4.84 -4.70
C GLU A 258 -22.18 5.96 -4.74
N ALA A 259 -20.93 5.67 -4.36
CA ALA A 259 -19.81 6.63 -4.33
C ALA A 259 -18.45 5.98 -4.69
N PRO A 260 -18.32 5.33 -5.85
CA PRO A 260 -17.17 4.47 -6.18
C PRO A 260 -15.85 5.25 -6.33
N ASN A 261 -15.90 6.49 -6.82
CA ASN A 261 -14.70 7.31 -7.04
C ASN A 261 -14.03 7.68 -5.71
N LEU A 262 -14.80 8.24 -4.78
CA LEU A 262 -14.29 8.61 -3.46
C LEU A 262 -13.89 7.37 -2.65
N ALA A 263 -14.65 6.28 -2.79
CA ALA A 263 -14.31 5.02 -2.12
C ALA A 263 -12.95 4.47 -2.59
N SER A 264 -12.70 4.43 -3.91
CA SER A 264 -11.41 3.97 -4.43
C SER A 264 -10.24 4.85 -3.99
N THR A 265 -10.46 6.17 -3.89
CA THR A 265 -9.42 7.11 -3.45
C THR A 265 -9.08 6.91 -1.97
N LEU A 266 -10.11 6.71 -1.13
CA LEU A 266 -9.92 6.48 0.30
C LEU A 266 -9.31 5.13 0.64
N ILE A 267 -9.42 4.12 -0.24
CA ILE A 267 -8.67 2.88 -0.09
C ILE A 267 -7.18 3.22 -0.03
N SER A 268 -6.66 3.91 -1.06
CA SER A 268 -5.25 4.31 -1.09
C SER A 268 -4.88 5.20 0.09
N THR A 269 -5.76 6.09 0.53
CA THR A 269 -5.54 6.91 1.73
C THR A 269 -5.40 6.05 2.99
N ALA A 270 -6.30 5.07 3.20
CA ALA A 270 -6.24 4.18 4.36
C ALA A 270 -4.95 3.34 4.37
N PHE A 271 -4.52 2.83 3.21
CA PHE A 271 -3.24 2.15 3.06
C PHE A 271 -2.07 3.05 3.50
N ASN A 272 -2.02 4.30 3.01
CA ASN A 272 -0.95 5.24 3.34
C ASN A 272 -0.98 5.71 4.80
N ILE A 273 -2.16 5.89 5.40
CA ILE A 273 -2.29 6.16 6.83
C ILE A 273 -1.71 5.01 7.64
N GLY A 274 -2.02 3.76 7.27
CA GLY A 274 -1.43 2.60 7.94
C GLY A 274 0.10 2.53 7.79
N ILE A 275 0.62 2.77 6.58
CA ILE A 275 2.07 2.84 6.32
C ILE A 275 2.74 3.90 7.23
N ALA A 276 2.19 5.11 7.25
CA ALA A 276 2.73 6.22 8.02
C ALA A 276 2.64 5.97 9.53
N ALA A 277 1.48 5.49 10.01
CA ALA A 277 1.27 5.13 11.41
C ALA A 277 2.22 4.02 11.85
N GLY A 278 2.42 2.99 11.02
CA GLY A 278 3.33 1.89 11.31
C GLY A 278 4.77 2.36 11.48
N ALA A 279 5.30 3.06 10.47
CA ALA A 279 6.67 3.58 10.53
C ALA A 279 6.87 4.55 11.72
N TRP A 280 5.89 5.41 11.98
CA TRP A 280 5.95 6.35 13.11
C TRP A 280 5.91 5.65 14.47
N LEU A 281 4.99 4.70 14.67
CA LEU A 281 4.88 3.95 15.92
C LEU A 281 6.12 3.09 16.19
N GLY A 282 6.70 2.48 15.16
CA GLY A 282 7.98 1.77 15.30
C GLY A 282 9.11 2.71 15.73
N GLY A 283 9.21 3.90 15.11
CA GLY A 283 10.19 4.91 15.52
C GLY A 283 9.99 5.43 16.96
N VAL A 284 8.74 5.64 17.37
CA VAL A 284 8.38 6.03 18.75
C VAL A 284 8.77 4.93 19.74
N ALA A 285 8.49 3.66 19.43
CA ALA A 285 8.85 2.54 20.29
C ALA A 285 10.38 2.44 20.48
N LEU A 286 11.15 2.53 19.39
CA LEU A 286 12.61 2.54 19.44
C LEU A 286 13.16 3.71 20.27
N THR A 287 12.61 4.91 20.10
CA THR A 287 12.99 6.09 20.91
C THR A 287 12.62 5.92 22.39
N GLY A 288 11.55 5.17 22.66
CA GLY A 288 11.12 4.79 24.01
C GLY A 288 11.93 3.65 24.65
N GLY A 289 12.97 3.15 23.98
CA GLY A 289 13.87 2.12 24.52
C GLY A 289 13.55 0.69 24.11
N TRP A 290 12.57 0.46 23.23
CA TRP A 290 12.30 -0.88 22.69
C TRP A 290 13.41 -1.32 21.73
N GLY A 291 13.67 -2.62 21.69
CA GLY A 291 14.57 -3.21 20.69
C GLY A 291 13.89 -3.45 19.34
N TYR A 292 14.68 -3.54 18.26
CA TYR A 292 14.17 -3.93 16.94
C TYR A 292 13.43 -5.28 16.94
N ALA A 293 13.91 -6.23 17.76
CA ALA A 293 13.32 -7.55 17.94
C ALA A 293 11.90 -7.52 18.56
N GLU A 294 11.55 -6.43 19.23
CA GLU A 294 10.30 -6.29 19.99
C GLU A 294 9.20 -5.63 19.16
N LEU A 295 9.54 -4.94 18.06
CA LEU A 295 8.58 -4.28 17.17
C LEU A 295 7.44 -5.19 16.67
N PRO A 296 7.65 -6.49 16.38
CA PRO A 296 6.56 -7.40 16.02
C PRO A 296 5.43 -7.50 17.06
N TRP A 297 5.68 -7.22 18.35
CA TRP A 297 4.62 -7.20 19.36
C TRP A 297 3.57 -6.12 19.10
N ILE A 298 3.99 -4.95 18.61
CA ILE A 298 3.07 -3.87 18.24
C ILE A 298 2.20 -4.32 17.06
N SER A 299 2.79 -5.01 16.08
CA SER A 299 2.05 -5.59 14.95
C SER A 299 1.00 -6.59 15.39
N VAL A 300 1.32 -7.47 16.33
CA VAL A 300 0.33 -8.39 16.92
C VAL A 300 -0.85 -7.63 17.52
N GLY A 301 -0.60 -6.53 18.25
CA GLY A 301 -1.65 -5.68 18.80
C GLY A 301 -2.58 -5.07 17.72
N PHE A 302 -1.99 -4.56 16.63
CA PHE A 302 -2.77 -4.00 15.52
C PHE A 302 -3.52 -5.08 14.72
N LEU A 303 -2.95 -6.29 14.57
CA LEU A 303 -3.63 -7.41 13.93
C LEU A 303 -4.79 -7.92 14.78
N LEU A 304 -4.65 -7.95 16.11
CA LEU A 304 -5.76 -8.22 17.01
C LEU A 304 -6.87 -7.17 16.86
N ALA A 305 -6.52 -5.89 16.75
CA ALA A 305 -7.50 -4.83 16.47
C ALA A 305 -8.18 -5.03 15.11
N ALA A 306 -7.43 -5.35 14.05
CA ALA A 306 -7.97 -5.64 12.72
C ALA A 306 -8.91 -6.87 12.74
N LEU A 307 -8.54 -7.91 13.47
CA LEU A 307 -9.34 -9.11 13.69
C LEU A 307 -10.64 -8.81 14.43
N VAL A 308 -10.59 -8.02 15.52
CA VAL A 308 -11.79 -7.57 16.25
C VAL A 308 -12.71 -6.79 15.33
N VAL A 309 -12.17 -5.86 14.54
CA VAL A 309 -12.94 -5.09 13.56
C VAL A 309 -13.57 -6.01 12.50
N ALA A 310 -12.85 -7.03 12.01
CA ALA A 310 -13.37 -8.03 11.09
C ALA A 310 -14.53 -8.84 11.69
N ILE A 311 -14.40 -9.30 12.94
CA ILE A 311 -15.45 -10.04 13.64
C ILE A 311 -16.68 -9.14 13.88
N VAL A 312 -16.48 -7.89 14.31
CA VAL A 312 -17.58 -6.92 14.49
C VAL A 312 -18.31 -6.67 13.17
N ALA A 313 -17.57 -6.43 12.08
CA ALA A 313 -18.17 -6.26 10.76
C ALA A 313 -18.98 -7.49 10.34
N TRP A 314 -18.47 -8.69 10.58
CA TRP A 314 -19.14 -9.93 10.21
C TRP A 314 -20.43 -10.15 11.01
N THR A 315 -20.40 -9.87 12.32
CA THR A 315 -21.58 -10.02 13.19
C THR A 315 -22.70 -9.02 12.85
N ILE A 316 -22.36 -7.78 12.49
CA ILE A 316 -23.33 -6.78 12.03
C ILE A 316 -24.04 -7.27 10.76
N GLU A 317 -23.31 -7.85 9.83
CA GLU A 317 -23.87 -8.36 8.57
C GLU A 317 -24.74 -9.60 8.76
N ALA A 318 -24.31 -10.53 9.60
CA ALA A 318 -25.09 -11.70 9.95
C ALA A 318 -26.44 -11.31 10.58
N ARG A 319 -26.47 -10.28 11.44
CA ARG A 319 -27.69 -9.75 12.03
C ARG A 319 -28.60 -9.07 11.00
N ALA A 320 -28.02 -8.25 10.12
CA ALA A 320 -28.78 -7.59 9.07
C ALA A 320 -29.44 -8.58 8.10
N GLY A 321 -28.75 -9.68 7.74
CA GLY A 321 -29.30 -10.75 6.91
C GLY A 321 -30.42 -11.53 7.61
N ALA A 322 -30.28 -11.80 8.92
CA ALA A 322 -31.30 -12.49 9.71
C ALA A 322 -32.59 -11.66 9.85
N ASP A 323 -32.50 -10.34 10.01
CA ASP A 323 -33.66 -9.46 10.11
C ASP A 323 -34.41 -9.30 8.77
N HIS A 324 -33.72 -9.36 7.64
CA HIS A 324 -34.37 -9.39 6.32
C HIS A 324 -35.11 -10.71 6.06
N GLY A 325 -34.53 -11.85 6.47
CA GLY A 325 -35.17 -13.16 6.38
C GLY A 325 -36.43 -13.31 7.25
N LYS A 326 -36.52 -12.57 8.36
CA LYS A 326 -37.72 -12.54 9.22
C LYS A 326 -38.85 -11.63 8.69
N ARG A 327 -38.56 -10.70 7.77
CA ARG A 327 -39.52 -9.74 7.22
C ARG A 327 -40.18 -10.19 5.92
N GLN A 328 -39.73 -11.28 5.30
CA GLN A 328 -40.44 -11.93 4.20
C GLN A 328 -41.38 -13.00 4.78
N PRO A 329 -42.71 -12.81 4.74
CA PRO A 329 -43.62 -13.91 5.05
C PRO A 329 -43.42 -15.00 3.99
N ALA A 330 -43.37 -16.25 4.45
CA ALA A 330 -43.38 -17.41 3.55
C ALA A 330 -44.61 -17.30 2.65
N ILE A 331 -44.36 -17.22 1.33
CA ILE A 331 -45.39 -17.34 0.29
C ILE A 331 -45.51 -18.83 -0.05
#